data_AF-A0A353C7L1-F1
#
_entry.id   AF-A0A353C7L1-F1
#
_cell.length_a   1.000
_cell.length_b   1.000
_cell.length_c   1.000
_cell.angle_alpha   90.00
_cell.angle_beta   90.00
_cell.angle_gamma   90.00
#
_symmetry.space_group_name_H-M   'P 1'
#
loop_
_entity.id
_entity.type
_entity.pdbx_description
1 polymer ?
#
loop_
_entity_poly.entity_id
_entity_poly.type
_entity_poly.pdbx_seq_one_letter_code
_entity_poly.pdbx_strand_id
1 'polypeptide(L)' 'MNAPGYIRLLRSGELDQRVEKLEELLRSCNVCPKDCGNDRLSDEIAACYS' A
#
# COMPACT_ATOMS: atom_id res chain seq x y z
N MET A 1 -12.36 12.95 23.85
CA MET A 1 -11.68 11.80 23.23
C MET A 1 -11.27 12.18 21.82
N ASN A 2 -9.97 12.12 21.50
CA ASN A 2 -9.50 12.36 20.13
C ASN A 2 -9.76 11.10 19.31
N ALA A 3 -10.39 11.24 18.15
CA ALA A 3 -10.56 10.13 17.23
C ALA A 3 -9.20 9.64 16.73
N PRO A 4 -9.02 8.32 16.49
CA PRO A 4 -7.83 7.81 15.83
C PRO A 4 -7.56 8.50 14.49
N GLY A 5 -6.28 8.66 14.12
CA GLY A 5 -5.88 9.37 12.91
C GLY A 5 -6.52 8.81 11.62
N TYR A 6 -6.73 7.50 11.54
CA TYR A 6 -7.36 6.87 10.37
C TYR A 6 -8.81 7.32 10.16
N ILE A 7 -9.56 7.64 11.23
CA ILE A 7 -10.93 8.16 11.11
C ILE A 7 -10.93 9.55 10.46
N ARG A 8 -9.95 10.38 10.79
CA ARG A 8 -9.78 11.69 10.15
C ARG A 8 -9.45 11.54 8.67
N LEU A 9 -8.51 10.65 8.33
CA LEU A 9 -8.11 10.38 6.95
C LEU A 9 -9.25 9.80 6.10
N LEU A 10 -10.06 8.92 6.69
CA LEU A 10 -11.26 8.40 6.03
C LEU A 10 -12.27 9.52 5.76
N ARG A 11 -12.56 10.37 6.75
CA ARG A 11 -13.49 11.50 6.60
C ARG A 11 -13.02 12.56 5.61
N SER A 12 -11.71 12.75 5.46
CA SER A 12 -11.15 13.71 4.48
C SER A 12 -10.99 13.12 3.07
N GLY A 13 -11.19 11.82 2.88
CA GLY A 13 -10.91 11.13 1.62
C GLY A 13 -9.42 10.91 1.33
N GLU A 14 -8.53 11.35 2.23
CA GLU A 14 -7.08 11.12 2.10
C GLU A 14 -6.72 9.64 2.21
N LEU A 15 -7.53 8.85 2.92
CA LEU A 15 -7.28 7.42 3.06
C LEU A 15 -7.35 6.72 1.69
N ASP A 16 -8.40 6.99 0.91
CA ASP A 16 -8.61 6.38 -0.41
C ASP A 16 -7.50 6.80 -1.38
N GLN A 17 -7.14 8.10 -1.40
CA GLN A 17 -6.03 8.61 -2.22
C GLN A 17 -4.68 7.96 -1.87
N ARG A 18 -4.47 7.56 -0.62
CA ARG A 18 -3.25 6.86 -0.20
C ARG A 18 -3.29 5.40 -0.62
N VAL A 19 -4.46 4.77 -0.59
CA VAL A 19 -4.65 3.40 -1.07
C VAL A 19 -4.35 3.33 -2.57
N GLU A 20 -4.90 4.24 -3.38
CA GLU A 20 -4.65 4.28 -4.83
C GLU A 20 -3.14 4.40 -5.14
N LYS A 21 -2.44 5.32 -4.48
CA LYS A 21 -0.99 5.48 -4.63
C LYS A 21 -0.21 4.24 -4.18
N LEU A 22 -0.66 3.59 -3.10
CA LEU A 22 -0.02 2.37 -2.63
C LEU A 22 -0.22 1.24 -3.65
N GLU A 23 -1.40 1.09 -4.24
CA GLU A 23 -1.67 0.09 -5.28
C GLU A 23 -0.79 0.30 -6.52
N GLU A 24 -0.55 1.54 -6.93
CA GLU A 24 0.41 1.85 -8.01
C GLU A 24 1.82 1.36 -7.68
N LEU A 25 2.29 1.59 -6.44
CA LEU A 25 3.58 1.07 -5.98
C LEU A 25 3.59 -0.46 -5.93
N LEU A 26 2.47 -1.09 -5.58
CA LEU A 26 2.36 -2.55 -5.48
C LEU A 26 2.38 -3.25 -6.84
N ARG A 27 1.97 -2.59 -7.93
CA ARG A 27 2.10 -3.12 -9.30
C ARG A 27 3.55 -3.30 -9.75
N SER A 28 4.48 -2.56 -9.15
CA SER A 28 5.92 -2.80 -9.29
C SER A 28 6.61 -2.56 -7.96
N CYS A 29 6.50 -3.55 -7.07
CA CYS A 29 6.75 -3.34 -5.65
C CYS A 29 8.20 -2.92 -5.34
N ASN A 30 8.31 -1.67 -4.88
CA ASN A 30 9.53 -1.03 -4.37
C ASN A 30 9.39 -0.59 -2.90
N VAL A 31 8.31 -0.99 -2.22
CA VAL A 31 7.99 -0.59 -0.83
C VAL A 31 8.96 -1.23 0.18
N CYS A 32 9.52 -2.39 -0.15
CA CYS A 32 10.43 -3.14 0.72
C CYS A 32 11.89 -3.02 0.24
N PRO A 33 12.88 -3.20 1.12
CA PRO A 33 14.30 -3.05 0.76
C PRO A 33 14.82 -4.08 -0.24
N LYS A 34 14.02 -5.09 -0.63
CA LYS A 34 14.40 -6.06 -1.65
C LYS A 34 14.33 -5.50 -3.07
N ASP A 35 13.59 -4.39 -3.27
CA ASP A 35 13.43 -3.72 -4.58
C ASP A 35 13.16 -4.69 -5.74
N CYS A 36 12.24 -5.63 -5.53
CA CYS A 36 12.04 -6.75 -6.44
C CYS A 36 11.24 -6.41 -7.69
N GLY A 37 10.45 -5.34 -7.68
CA GLY A 37 9.63 -4.92 -8.83
C GLY A 37 8.44 -5.84 -9.17
N ASN A 38 8.24 -6.97 -8.46
CA ASN A 38 7.10 -7.87 -8.66
C ASN A 38 5.74 -7.18 -8.53
N ASP A 39 4.76 -7.65 -9.30
CA ASP A 39 3.37 -7.20 -9.19
C ASP A 39 2.66 -7.93 -8.05
N ARG A 40 2.38 -7.20 -6.97
CA ARG A 40 1.71 -7.74 -5.78
C ARG A 40 0.20 -7.86 -5.94
N LEU A 41 -0.37 -7.28 -6.99
CA LEU A 41 -1.80 -7.37 -7.28
C LEU A 41 -2.13 -8.58 -8.17
N SER A 42 -1.12 -9.27 -8.69
CA SER A 42 -1.25 -10.38 -9.65
C SER A 42 -0.99 -11.76 -9.04
N ASP A 43 -1.02 -11.91 -7.70
CA ASP A 43 -0.74 -13.16 -6.95
C ASP A 43 0.57 -13.86 -7.36
N GLU A 44 1.58 -13.09 -7.76
CA GLU A 44 2.87 -13.61 -8.18
C GLU A 44 3.68 -14.19 -6.99
N ILE A 45 4.34 -15.33 -7.21
CA ILE A 45 5.26 -15.89 -6.22
C ILE A 45 6.49 -14.97 -6.12
N ALA A 46 6.76 -14.46 -4.91
CA ALA A 46 7.84 -13.51 -4.65
C ALA A 46 8.67 -13.94 -3.43
N ALA A 47 9.95 -13.55 -3.40
CA ALA A 47 10.86 -13.85 -2.30
C ALA A 47 10.56 -13.09 -0.98
N CYS A 48 9.42 -12.39 -0.90
CA CYS A 48 8.96 -11.63 0.27
C CYS A 48 7.98 -12.42 1.17
N TYR A 49 7.90 -13.74 1.02
CA TYR A 49 6.98 -14.63 1.75
C TYR A 49 7.34 -14.90 3.23
N SER A 50 8.17 -14.07 3.87
CA SER A 50 8.68 -14.30 5.24
C SER A 50 8.32 -13.18 6.20
#